data_AF-A0A7S2SKX0-F1
#
_entry.id   AF-A0A7S2SKX0-F1
#
_cell.length_a   1.000
_cell.length_b   1.000
_cell.length_c   1.000
_cell.angle_alpha   90.00
_cell.angle_beta   90.00
_cell.angle_gamma   90.00
#
_symmetry.space_group_name_H-M   'P 1'
#
loop_
_entity.id
_entity.type
_entity.pdbx_description
1 polymer ?
#
loop_
_entity_poly.entity_id
_entity_poly.type
_entity_poly.pdbx_seq_one_letter_code
_entity_poly.pdbx_strand_id
1 'polypeptide(L)'
;MDRSEINNDLGITEHGSIESYHDNLPPKIIEQSKIKQVREKVGSIINANSVQIFMLLLILVNAIMMGLATFNFVSKNNDLDASFETTDELLLLIFSSEAVLQVFYEGPNTIRNPWILFDILIVLCSWLLSGVQVIRAVRIFRALRLVTRLKAMRDLVETLAKTLPHMAGITTLLSLIIYIFSVM
;
A
#
# COMPACT_ATOMS: atom_id res chain seq x y z
N MET A 1 -27.38 -42.52 0.33
CA MET A 1 -26.94 -41.72 -0.82
C MET A 1 -25.48 -42.00 -1.02
N ASP A 2 -25.23 -42.77 -2.04
CA ASP A 2 -24.00 -43.52 -2.29
C ASP A 2 -22.97 -42.63 -2.99
N ARG A 3 -21.68 -42.75 -2.63
CA ARG A 3 -20.59 -41.96 -3.23
C ARG A 3 -20.43 -42.23 -4.73
N SER A 4 -21.01 -43.33 -5.23
CA SER A 4 -21.04 -43.72 -6.63
C SER A 4 -21.90 -42.80 -7.51
N GLU A 5 -22.97 -42.21 -6.97
CA GLU A 5 -23.90 -41.37 -7.75
C GLU A 5 -23.33 -39.96 -8.00
N ILE A 6 -22.50 -39.44 -7.09
CA ILE A 6 -21.85 -38.12 -7.25
C ILE A 6 -20.72 -38.18 -8.30
N ASN A 7 -20.08 -39.34 -8.46
CA ASN A 7 -19.00 -39.51 -9.44
C ASN A 7 -19.52 -39.62 -10.88
N ASN A 8 -20.77 -40.02 -11.08
CA ASN A 8 -21.34 -40.24 -12.41
C ASN A 8 -21.72 -38.91 -13.11
N ASP A 9 -21.99 -37.85 -12.35
CA ASP A 9 -22.19 -36.48 -12.87
C ASP A 9 -20.88 -35.74 -13.17
N LEU A 10 -19.73 -36.25 -12.70
CA LEU A 10 -18.41 -35.62 -12.85
C LEU A 10 -17.47 -36.31 -13.83
N GLY A 11 -17.89 -37.41 -14.48
CA GLY A 11 -17.14 -38.05 -15.58
C GLY A 11 -15.71 -38.48 -15.22
N ILE A 12 -15.44 -38.81 -13.95
CA ILE A 12 -14.10 -39.22 -13.49
C ILE A 12 -13.98 -40.74 -13.59
N THR A 13 -13.60 -41.23 -14.77
CA THR A 13 -13.10 -42.61 -14.92
C THR A 13 -11.67 -42.68 -14.39
N GLU A 14 -11.45 -43.51 -13.37
CA GLU A 14 -10.11 -43.84 -12.89
C GLU A 14 -9.26 -44.36 -14.07
N HIS A 15 -8.05 -43.80 -14.21
CA HIS A 15 -6.95 -44.22 -15.09
C HIS A 15 -6.72 -43.56 -16.47
N GLY A 16 -7.34 -42.41 -16.79
CA GLY A 16 -7.05 -41.66 -18.02
C GLY A 16 -6.72 -40.18 -17.80
N SER A 17 -5.44 -39.82 -17.94
CA SER A 17 -4.99 -38.51 -18.45
C SER A 17 -5.45 -37.25 -17.71
N ILE A 18 -4.66 -36.80 -16.72
CA ILE A 18 -4.63 -35.40 -16.26
C ILE A 18 -4.42 -34.43 -17.45
N GLU A 19 -3.79 -34.91 -18.54
CA GLU A 19 -3.64 -34.22 -19.83
C GLU A 19 -4.98 -33.84 -20.49
N SER A 20 -6.01 -34.69 -20.41
CA SER A 20 -7.27 -34.52 -21.17
C SER A 20 -8.27 -33.56 -20.51
N TYR A 21 -8.09 -33.31 -19.21
CA TYR A 21 -8.94 -32.41 -18.43
C TYR A 21 -8.59 -30.93 -18.71
N HIS A 22 -7.35 -30.67 -19.13
CA HIS A 22 -6.89 -29.33 -19.50
C HIS A 22 -7.48 -28.81 -20.82
N ASP A 23 -7.85 -29.71 -21.74
CA ASP A 23 -8.35 -29.37 -23.08
C ASP A 23 -9.84 -29.01 -23.14
N ASN A 24 -10.64 -29.45 -22.15
CA ASN A 24 -12.10 -29.25 -22.12
C ASN A 24 -12.55 -28.25 -21.05
N LEU A 25 -11.62 -27.47 -20.51
CA LEU A 25 -11.93 -26.50 -19.48
C LEU A 25 -12.64 -25.29 -20.13
N PRO A 26 -13.82 -24.86 -19.66
CA PRO A 26 -14.52 -23.74 -20.27
C PRO A 26 -13.61 -22.50 -20.26
N PRO A 27 -13.59 -21.69 -21.34
CA PRO A 27 -12.56 -20.67 -21.58
C PRO A 27 -12.38 -19.70 -20.40
N LYS A 28 -13.46 -19.46 -19.65
CA LYS A 28 -13.49 -18.62 -18.45
C LYS A 28 -12.60 -19.13 -17.32
N ILE A 29 -12.43 -20.44 -17.13
CA ILE A 29 -11.61 -21.01 -16.05
C ILE A 29 -10.11 -20.97 -16.45
N ILE A 30 -9.78 -21.21 -17.73
CA ILE A 30 -8.40 -21.12 -18.24
C ILE A 30 -7.90 -19.67 -18.15
N GLU A 31 -8.75 -18.70 -18.50
CA GLU A 31 -8.41 -17.28 -18.41
C GLU A 31 -8.24 -16.83 -16.95
N GLN A 32 -9.13 -17.25 -16.05
CA GLN A 32 -8.98 -16.96 -14.61
C GLN A 32 -7.74 -17.62 -14.01
N SER A 33 -7.32 -18.81 -14.47
CA SER A 33 -6.10 -19.46 -13.99
C SER A 33 -4.84 -18.75 -14.47
N LYS A 34 -4.80 -18.29 -15.74
CA LYS A 34 -3.66 -17.50 -16.27
C LYS A 34 -3.54 -16.15 -15.58
N ILE A 35 -4.64 -15.42 -15.40
CA ILE A 35 -4.66 -14.15 -14.67
C ILE A 35 -4.17 -14.37 -13.23
N LYS A 36 -4.64 -15.44 -12.56
CA LYS A 36 -4.22 -15.77 -11.21
C LYS A 36 -2.73 -16.14 -11.13
N GLN A 37 -2.20 -16.89 -12.10
CA GLN A 37 -0.78 -17.25 -12.17
C GLN A 37 0.14 -16.05 -12.46
N VAL A 38 -0.24 -15.16 -13.38
CA VAL A 38 0.50 -13.92 -13.64
C VAL A 38 0.48 -13.04 -12.40
N ARG A 39 -0.67 -12.93 -11.73
CA ARG A 39 -0.83 -12.23 -10.46
C ARG A 39 0.08 -12.82 -9.38
N GLU A 40 0.06 -14.14 -9.17
CA GLU A 40 0.91 -14.81 -8.19
C GLU A 40 2.41 -14.63 -8.47
N LYS A 41 2.84 -14.66 -9.75
CA LYS A 41 4.23 -14.36 -10.12
C LYS A 41 4.60 -12.91 -9.84
N VAL A 42 3.77 -11.95 -10.24
CA VAL A 42 3.98 -10.52 -9.98
C VAL A 42 4.03 -10.26 -8.47
N GLY A 43 3.13 -10.87 -7.70
CA GLY A 43 3.13 -10.81 -6.25
C GLY A 43 4.38 -11.39 -5.64
N SER A 44 4.88 -12.52 -6.15
CA SER A 44 6.13 -13.12 -5.66
C SER A 44 7.35 -12.24 -5.92
N ILE A 45 7.37 -11.47 -7.02
CA ILE A 45 8.47 -10.55 -7.34
C ILE A 45 8.38 -9.30 -6.45
N ILE A 46 7.20 -8.69 -6.30
CA ILE A 46 7.00 -7.49 -5.50
C ILE A 46 7.20 -7.78 -4.01
N ASN A 47 6.70 -8.92 -3.53
CA ASN A 47 6.77 -9.33 -2.13
C ASN A 47 8.13 -10.00 -1.79
N ALA A 48 9.05 -10.07 -2.75
CA ALA A 48 10.41 -10.53 -2.48
C ALA A 48 11.07 -9.58 -1.47
N ASN A 49 11.67 -10.16 -0.43
CA ASN A 49 12.31 -9.39 0.64
C ASN A 49 13.36 -8.40 0.10
N SER A 50 14.05 -8.76 -1.00
CA SER A 50 15.01 -7.88 -1.67
C SER A 50 14.37 -6.61 -2.25
N VAL A 51 13.20 -6.72 -2.90
CA VAL A 51 12.47 -5.56 -3.45
C VAL A 51 11.95 -4.69 -2.32
N GLN A 52 11.44 -5.30 -1.24
CA GLN A 52 10.98 -4.56 -0.07
C GLN A 52 12.10 -3.79 0.64
N ILE A 53 13.26 -4.42 0.83
CA ILE A 53 14.45 -3.77 1.41
C ILE A 53 14.96 -2.66 0.50
N PHE A 54 14.97 -2.87 -0.82
CA PHE A 54 15.34 -1.85 -1.79
C PHE A 54 14.42 -0.63 -1.69
N MET A 55 13.10 -0.84 -1.73
CA MET A 55 12.13 0.25 -1.60
C MET A 55 12.26 0.96 -0.24
N LEU A 56 12.45 0.21 0.83
CA LEU A 56 12.69 0.77 2.16
C LEU A 56 13.94 1.68 2.19
N LEU A 57 15.03 1.24 1.55
CA LEU A 57 16.26 2.02 1.47
C LEU A 57 16.04 3.30 0.67
N LEU A 58 15.30 3.24 -0.45
CA LEU A 58 14.94 4.44 -1.22
C LEU A 58 14.11 5.41 -0.37
N ILE A 59 13.15 4.93 0.42
CA ILE A 59 12.36 5.79 1.33
C ILE A 59 13.25 6.41 2.40
N LEU A 60 14.18 5.64 2.97
CA LEU A 60 15.09 6.14 4.00
C LEU A 60 16.02 7.22 3.46
N VAL A 61 16.62 6.99 2.29
CA VAL A 61 17.46 7.98 1.62
C VAL A 61 16.65 9.24 1.29
N ASN A 62 15.43 9.09 0.77
CA ASN A 62 14.53 10.20 0.50
C ASN A 62 14.20 11.02 1.76
N ALA A 63 13.91 10.34 2.86
CA ALA A 63 13.58 10.99 4.14
C ALA A 63 14.78 11.75 4.71
N ILE A 64 16.00 11.20 4.59
CA ILE A 64 17.22 11.88 4.98
C ILE A 64 17.45 13.11 4.10
N MET A 65 17.33 12.98 2.78
CA MET A 65 17.43 14.11 1.83
C MET A 65 16.46 15.22 2.19
N MET A 66 15.20 14.88 2.47
CA MET A 66 14.16 15.82 2.87
C MET A 66 14.46 16.50 4.22
N GLY A 67 14.98 15.75 5.19
CA GLY A 67 15.44 16.29 6.47
C GLY A 67 16.60 17.27 6.31
N LEU A 68 17.55 16.97 5.42
CA LEU A 68 18.67 17.85 5.11
C LEU A 68 18.22 19.13 4.39
N ALA A 69 17.21 19.04 3.51
CA ALA A 69 16.64 20.20 2.80
C ALA A 69 15.99 21.23 3.73
N THR A 70 15.64 20.84 4.97
CA THR A 70 15.09 21.78 5.98
C THR A 70 16.16 22.73 6.53
N PHE A 71 17.45 22.41 6.44
CA PHE A 71 18.51 23.31 6.90
C PHE A 71 18.73 24.47 5.91
N ASN A 72 18.76 25.70 6.44
CA ASN A 72 18.98 26.94 5.68
C ASN A 72 20.27 26.96 4.82
N PHE A 73 21.21 26.05 5.07
CA PHE A 73 22.42 25.90 4.26
C PHE A 73 22.13 25.35 2.85
N VAL A 74 21.11 24.48 2.72
CA VAL A 74 20.76 23.84 1.44
C VAL A 74 19.93 24.79 0.58
N SER A 75 18.97 25.49 1.18
CA SER A 75 18.08 26.42 0.45
C SER A 75 18.76 27.68 -0.09
N LYS A 76 20.03 27.89 0.28
CA LYS A 76 20.87 28.99 -0.25
C LYS A 76 21.56 28.62 -1.56
N ASN A 77 21.67 27.33 -1.88
CA ASN A 77 22.31 26.81 -3.09
C ASN A 77 21.24 26.31 -4.07
N ASN A 78 20.89 27.13 -5.05
CA ASN A 78 19.84 26.82 -6.04
C ASN A 78 20.06 25.49 -6.78
N ASP A 79 21.32 25.10 -7.04
CA ASP A 79 21.65 23.86 -7.75
C ASP A 79 21.38 22.60 -6.90
N LEU A 80 21.56 22.71 -5.57
CA LEU A 80 21.29 21.61 -4.64
C LEU A 80 19.79 21.42 -4.48
N ASP A 81 19.04 22.51 -4.26
CA ASP A 81 17.57 22.47 -4.14
C ASP A 81 16.90 21.85 -5.38
N ALA A 82 17.34 22.21 -6.59
CA ALA A 82 16.82 21.63 -7.84
C ALA A 82 17.11 20.12 -7.95
N SER A 83 18.28 19.68 -7.49
CA SER A 83 18.68 18.26 -7.49
C SER A 83 17.84 17.44 -6.50
N PHE A 84 17.55 18.00 -5.32
CA PHE A 84 16.66 17.38 -4.34
C PHE A 84 15.23 17.26 -4.87
N GLU A 85 14.69 18.32 -5.48
CA GLU A 85 13.33 18.31 -6.02
C GLU A 85 13.16 17.28 -7.16
N THR A 86 14.15 17.19 -8.06
CA THR A 86 14.16 16.21 -9.15
C THR A 86 14.22 14.78 -8.61
N THR A 87 15.04 14.53 -7.59
CA THR A 87 15.17 13.20 -6.97
C THR A 87 13.87 12.79 -6.26
N ASP A 88 13.26 13.72 -5.53
CA ASP A 88 11.97 13.52 -4.87
C ASP A 88 10.85 13.15 -5.86
N GLU A 89 10.83 13.77 -7.04
CA GLU A 89 9.87 13.49 -8.09
C GLU A 89 10.10 12.10 -8.72
N LEU A 90 11.34 11.74 -9.01
CA LEU A 90 11.70 10.41 -9.51
C LEU A 90 11.31 9.31 -8.52
N LEU A 91 11.56 9.52 -7.24
CA LEU A 91 11.20 8.57 -6.19
C LEU A 91 9.68 8.44 -6.04
N LEU A 92 8.95 9.56 -6.11
CA LEU A 92 7.48 9.52 -6.15
C LEU A 92 6.97 8.64 -7.30
N LEU A 93 7.56 8.78 -8.50
CA LEU A 93 7.18 8.03 -9.69
C LEU A 93 7.45 6.53 -9.52
N ILE A 94 8.62 6.15 -9.01
CA ILE A 94 9.00 4.75 -8.73
C ILE A 94 8.01 4.11 -7.74
N PHE A 95 7.76 4.76 -6.60
CA PHE A 95 6.82 4.24 -5.60
C PHE A 95 5.38 4.24 -6.09
N SER A 96 5.00 5.22 -6.90
CA SER A 96 3.67 5.26 -7.53
C SER A 96 3.48 4.06 -8.46
N SER A 97 4.48 3.74 -9.28
CA SER A 97 4.46 2.56 -10.14
C SER A 97 4.35 1.27 -9.35
N GLU A 98 5.10 1.13 -8.25
CA GLU A 98 5.02 -0.02 -7.36
C GLU A 98 3.64 -0.16 -6.71
N ALA A 99 3.10 0.94 -6.16
CA ALA A 99 1.77 0.97 -5.55
C ALA A 99 0.69 0.52 -6.53
N VAL A 100 0.73 1.04 -7.76
CA VAL A 100 -0.19 0.63 -8.83
C VAL A 100 -0.05 -0.86 -9.14
N LEU A 101 1.17 -1.38 -9.24
CA LEU A 101 1.41 -2.80 -9.49
C LEU A 101 0.89 -3.67 -8.35
N GLN A 102 0.99 -3.19 -7.11
CA GLN A 102 0.46 -3.85 -5.93
C GLN A 102 -1.08 -3.89 -5.90
N VAL A 103 -1.73 -2.83 -6.38
CA VAL A 103 -3.19 -2.80 -6.59
C VAL A 103 -3.62 -3.78 -7.68
N PHE A 104 -2.90 -3.83 -8.80
CA PHE A 104 -3.15 -4.82 -9.85
C PHE A 104 -3.00 -6.25 -9.33
N TYR A 105 -2.03 -6.47 -8.43
CA TYR A 105 -1.81 -7.76 -7.78
C TYR A 105 -2.94 -8.15 -6.82
N GLU A 106 -3.39 -7.26 -5.92
CA GLU A 106 -4.46 -7.60 -4.97
C GLU A 106 -5.86 -7.62 -5.63
N GLY A 107 -6.03 -6.89 -6.74
CA GLY A 107 -7.28 -6.80 -7.49
C GLY A 107 -8.44 -6.34 -6.59
N PRO A 108 -9.58 -7.05 -6.56
CA PRO A 108 -10.74 -6.65 -5.76
C PRO A 108 -10.52 -6.75 -4.25
N ASN A 109 -9.46 -7.42 -3.77
CA ASN A 109 -9.16 -7.44 -2.34
C ASN A 109 -8.53 -6.12 -1.85
N THR A 110 -8.08 -5.27 -2.77
CA THR A 110 -7.49 -3.95 -2.47
C THR A 110 -8.38 -3.11 -1.57
N ILE A 111 -9.71 -3.10 -1.81
CA ILE A 111 -10.67 -2.33 -1.01
C ILE A 111 -10.80 -2.85 0.43
N ARG A 112 -10.39 -4.09 0.71
CA ARG A 112 -10.39 -4.67 2.05
C ARG A 112 -9.10 -4.38 2.81
N ASN A 113 -8.04 -3.99 2.10
CA ASN A 113 -6.74 -3.69 2.68
C ASN A 113 -6.57 -2.17 2.89
N PRO A 114 -6.78 -1.65 4.12
CA PRO A 114 -6.73 -0.21 4.37
C PRO A 114 -5.35 0.40 4.09
N TRP A 115 -4.29 -0.40 4.17
CA TRP A 115 -2.93 0.06 3.93
C TRP A 115 -2.66 0.35 2.45
N ILE A 116 -3.20 -0.47 1.55
CA ILE A 116 -3.08 -0.23 0.11
C ILE A 116 -3.95 0.97 -0.29
N LEU A 117 -5.18 1.06 0.23
CA LEU A 117 -6.04 2.23 0.02
C LEU A 117 -5.38 3.54 0.47
N PHE A 118 -4.71 3.53 1.62
CA PHE A 118 -4.00 4.70 2.12
C PHE A 118 -2.82 5.09 1.22
N ASP A 119 -2.06 4.13 0.70
CA ASP A 119 -0.97 4.45 -0.23
C ASP A 119 -1.49 5.03 -1.56
N ILE A 120 -2.60 4.50 -2.10
CA ILE A 120 -3.30 5.07 -3.27
C ILE A 120 -3.71 6.52 -2.99
N LEU A 121 -4.28 6.79 -1.81
CA LEU A 121 -4.68 8.14 -1.41
C LEU A 121 -3.46 9.07 -1.41
N ILE A 122 -2.34 8.66 -0.81
CA ILE A 122 -1.09 9.46 -0.81
C ILE A 122 -0.60 9.73 -2.23
N VAL A 123 -0.60 8.72 -3.11
CA VAL A 123 -0.24 8.88 -4.53
C VAL A 123 -1.15 9.93 -5.18
N LEU A 124 -2.47 9.75 -5.10
CA LEU A 124 -3.44 10.66 -5.72
C LEU A 124 -3.30 12.08 -5.19
N CYS A 125 -3.19 12.25 -3.87
CA CYS A 125 -2.97 13.56 -3.27
C CYS A 125 -1.64 14.18 -3.73
N SER A 126 -0.58 13.38 -3.88
CA SER A 126 0.72 13.89 -4.33
C SER A 126 0.68 14.43 -5.77
N TRP A 127 -0.07 13.78 -6.67
CA TRP A 127 -0.22 14.20 -8.06
C TRP A 127 -1.22 15.35 -8.23
N LEU A 128 -2.41 15.24 -7.62
CA LEU A 128 -3.48 16.23 -7.80
C LEU A 128 -3.14 17.58 -7.19
N LEU A 129 -2.36 17.60 -6.11
CA LEU A 129 -2.13 18.81 -5.34
C LEU A 129 -0.82 19.53 -5.75
N SER A 130 -0.01 19.00 -6.69
CA SER A 130 1.33 19.54 -7.00
C SER A 130 1.36 21.02 -7.43
N GLY A 131 0.24 21.57 -7.90
CA GLY A 131 0.12 22.95 -8.40
C GLY A 131 -0.19 24.04 -7.37
N VAL A 132 -0.40 23.73 -6.08
CA VAL A 132 -0.79 24.74 -5.08
C VAL A 132 0.28 24.89 -3.99
N GLN A 133 0.68 26.12 -3.66
CA GLN A 133 1.78 26.40 -2.72
C GLN A 133 1.58 25.81 -1.30
N VAL A 134 0.33 25.70 -0.83
CA VAL A 134 -0.03 25.12 0.48
C VAL A 134 0.38 23.64 0.59
N ILE A 135 0.54 22.97 -0.55
CA ILE A 135 0.76 21.52 -0.64
C ILE A 135 2.24 21.14 -0.59
N ARG A 136 3.18 22.08 -0.47
CA ARG A 136 4.54 21.71 -0.07
C ARG A 136 4.56 20.84 1.21
N ALA A 137 3.62 21.08 2.13
CA ALA A 137 3.41 20.24 3.31
C ALA A 137 2.94 18.81 2.97
N VAL A 138 2.28 18.57 1.84
CA VAL A 138 1.83 17.22 1.44
C VAL A 138 2.99 16.27 1.19
N ARG A 139 4.18 16.80 0.90
CA ARG A 139 5.39 15.98 0.82
C ARG A 139 5.66 15.24 2.15
N ILE A 140 5.17 15.72 3.30
CA ILE A 140 5.22 15.01 4.59
C ILE A 140 4.43 13.70 4.56
N PHE A 141 3.29 13.64 3.84
CA PHE A 141 2.55 12.38 3.67
C PHE A 141 3.36 11.33 2.91
N ARG A 142 4.38 11.72 2.14
CA ARG A 142 5.29 10.75 1.49
C ARG A 142 6.17 10.05 2.53
N ALA A 143 6.60 10.75 3.59
CA ALA A 143 7.30 10.12 4.70
C ALA A 143 6.40 9.11 5.44
N LEU A 144 5.08 9.32 5.45
CA LEU A 144 4.12 8.32 5.96
C LEU A 144 4.10 7.02 5.14
N ARG A 145 4.61 7.00 3.90
CA ARG A 145 4.80 5.74 3.19
C ARG A 145 5.77 4.80 3.91
N LEU A 146 6.68 5.31 4.74
CA LEU A 146 7.51 4.46 5.60
C LEU A 146 6.63 3.60 6.52
N VAL A 147 5.58 4.20 7.08
CA VAL A 147 4.60 3.51 7.93
C VAL A 147 3.87 2.44 7.12
N THR A 148 3.43 2.78 5.91
CA THR A 148 2.71 1.82 5.07
C THR A 148 3.60 0.79 4.41
N ARG A 149 4.93 0.91 4.40
CA ARG A 149 5.83 -0.10 3.79
C ARG A 149 6.46 -1.01 4.85
N LEU A 150 6.73 -0.49 6.04
CA LEU A 150 7.25 -1.27 7.16
C LEU A 150 6.12 -1.92 7.96
N LYS A 151 6.04 -3.25 7.91
CA LYS A 151 5.07 -4.02 8.72
C LYS A 151 5.14 -3.66 10.22
N ALA A 152 6.34 -3.49 10.76
CA ALA A 152 6.51 -3.09 12.16
C ALA A 152 5.85 -1.74 12.48
N MET A 153 5.92 -0.76 11.56
CA MET A 153 5.29 0.55 11.75
C MET A 153 3.77 0.46 11.61
N ARG A 154 3.27 -0.37 10.69
CA ARG A 154 1.84 -0.68 10.58
C ARG A 154 1.29 -1.25 11.87
N ASP A 155 1.98 -2.25 12.45
CA ASP A 155 1.58 -2.90 13.69
C ASP A 155 1.54 -1.89 14.86
N LEU A 156 2.50 -0.95 14.93
CA LEU A 156 2.50 0.14 15.90
C LEU A 156 1.30 1.08 15.71
N VAL A 157 1.04 1.54 14.48
CA VAL A 157 -0.08 2.44 14.20
C VAL A 157 -1.43 1.76 14.42
N GLU A 158 -1.58 0.49 14.08
CA GLU A 158 -2.77 -0.30 14.42
C GLU A 158 -2.98 -0.41 15.93
N THR A 159 -1.90 -0.60 16.68
CA THR A 159 -1.97 -0.67 18.14
C THR A 159 -2.41 0.68 18.71
N LEU A 160 -1.82 1.78 18.24
CA LEU A 160 -2.21 3.14 18.61
C LEU A 160 -3.68 3.40 18.24
N ALA A 161 -4.12 3.02 17.05
CA ALA A 161 -5.50 3.20 16.61
C ALA A 161 -6.49 2.41 17.48
N LYS A 162 -6.11 1.22 17.96
CA LYS A 162 -6.92 0.39 18.86
C LYS A 162 -7.03 0.99 20.27
N THR A 163 -6.06 1.77 20.72
CA THR A 163 -6.11 2.42 22.04
C THR A 163 -6.92 3.72 22.03
N LEU A 164 -7.03 4.42 20.89
CA LEU A 164 -7.85 5.62 20.74
C LEU A 164 -9.29 5.49 21.28
N PRO A 165 -10.09 4.47 20.92
CA PRO A 165 -11.45 4.34 21.44
C PRO A 165 -11.48 4.11 22.96
N HIS A 166 -10.47 3.45 23.53
CA HIS A 166 -10.37 3.25 24.97
C HIS A 166 -10.08 4.57 25.71
N MET A 167 -9.28 5.45 25.10
CA MET A 167 -8.97 6.78 25.65
C MET A 167 -10.11 7.79 25.46
N ALA A 168 -11.02 7.56 24.52
CA ALA A 168 -12.09 8.49 24.18
C ALA A 168 -12.99 8.89 25.37
N GLY A 169 -13.22 7.99 26.32
CA GLY A 169 -13.99 8.30 27.54
C GLY A 169 -13.29 9.36 28.41
N ILE A 170 -11.98 9.23 28.62
CA ILE A 170 -11.17 10.19 29.37
C ILE A 170 -11.10 11.53 28.62
N THR A 171 -10.87 11.48 27.29
CA THR A 171 -10.87 12.69 26.45
C THR A 171 -12.20 13.43 26.51
N THR A 172 -13.33 12.70 26.49
CA THR A 172 -14.68 13.29 26.58
C THR A 172 -14.89 13.97 27.93
N LEU A 173 -14.53 13.30 29.03
CA LEU A 173 -14.63 13.87 30.37
C LEU A 173 -13.76 15.13 30.51
N LEU A 174 -12.51 15.07 30.04
CA LEU A 174 -11.60 16.22 30.06
C LEU A 174 -12.16 17.39 29.23
N SER A 175 -12.70 17.11 28.05
CA SER A 175 -13.34 18.12 27.19
C SER A 175 -14.54 18.78 27.87
N LEU A 176 -15.35 18.02 28.62
CA LEU A 176 -16.48 18.57 29.38
C LEU A 176 -16.02 19.51 30.49
N ILE A 177 -14.97 19.13 31.23
CA ILE A 177 -14.40 19.97 32.29
C ILE A 177 -13.87 21.27 31.70
N ILE A 178 -13.09 21.20 30.61
CA ILE A 178 -12.60 22.39 29.89
C ILE A 178 -13.77 23.28 29.45
N TYR A 179 -14.85 22.69 28.94
CA TYR A 179 -16.04 23.44 28.54
C TYR A 179 -16.67 24.21 29.70
N ILE A 180 -16.86 23.58 30.88
CA ILE A 180 -17.44 24.24 32.05
C ILE A 180 -16.58 25.45 32.47
N PHE A 181 -15.26 25.26 32.55
CA PHE A 181 -14.32 26.34 32.87
C PHE A 181 -14.29 27.46 31.83
N SER A 182 -14.58 27.15 30.56
CA SER A 182 -14.66 28.16 29.51
C SER A 182 -15.96 28.98 29.57
N VAL A 183 -17.02 28.50 30.23
CA VAL A 183 -18.33 29.15 30.33
C VAL A 183 -18.46 29.98 31.61
N MET A 184 -17.91 29.49 32.72
CA MET A 184 -17.83 30.22 34.00
C MET A 184 -16.88 31.42 33.90
#